data_AF-A0A924UI73-F1
#
_entry.id   AF-A0A924UI73-F1
#
_cell.length_a   1.000
_cell.length_b   1.000
_cell.length_c   1.000
_cell.angle_alpha   90.00
_cell.angle_beta   90.00
_cell.angle_gamma   90.00
#
_symmetry.space_group_name_H-M   'P 1'
#
loop_
_entity.id
_entity.type
_entity.pdbx_description
1 polymer ?
#
loop_
_entity_poly.entity_id
_entity_poly.type
_entity_poly.pdbx_seq_one_letter_code
_entity_poly.pdbx_strand_id
1 'polypeptide(L)' 'MAQEKLSSYAHLLLGLTKQELARRVALGLINPEILKAQLDQNARDLKLEALCERYIELQSLSQVDKYDASE' A
#
# COMPACT_ATOMS: atom_id res chain seq x y z
N MET A 1 22.66 11.95 -2.02
CA MET A 1 22.03 10.85 -1.26
C MET A 1 20.93 10.29 -2.12
N ALA A 2 20.99 9.02 -2.48
CA ALA A 2 19.96 8.40 -3.31
C ALA A 2 18.65 8.35 -2.51
N GLN A 3 17.60 9.03 -2.98
CA GLN A 3 16.24 8.78 -2.50
C GLN A 3 15.87 7.36 -2.91
N GLU A 4 16.20 6.40 -2.06
CA GLU A 4 15.71 5.04 -2.24
C GLU A 4 14.18 5.08 -2.21
N LYS A 5 13.57 4.55 -3.27
CA LYS A 5 12.12 4.52 -3.40
C LYS A 5 11.55 3.64 -2.30
N LEU A 6 10.85 4.27 -1.35
CA LEU A 6 10.02 3.58 -0.37
C LEU A 6 9.03 2.65 -1.07
N SER A 7 8.81 1.48 -0.49
CA SER A 7 7.82 0.53 -0.98
C SER A 7 6.45 1.20 -1.09
N SER A 8 5.75 0.96 -2.20
CA SER A 8 4.40 1.46 -2.44
C SER A 8 3.41 1.02 -1.36
N TYR A 9 3.74 0.01 -0.55
CA TYR A 9 2.90 -0.58 0.51
C TYR A 9 3.24 -0.09 1.91
N ALA A 10 4.18 0.83 2.07
CA ALA A 10 4.58 1.39 3.36
C ALA A 10 3.43 2.06 4.14
N HIS A 11 2.41 2.51 3.41
CA HIS A 11 1.21 3.13 3.98
C HIS A 11 0.34 2.10 4.72
N LEU A 12 0.34 0.83 4.30
CA LEU A 12 -0.39 -0.27 4.94
C LEU A 12 0.18 -0.59 6.31
N LEU A 13 1.51 -0.71 6.42
CA LEU A 13 2.20 -1.01 7.68
C LEU A 13 1.86 -0.01 8.79
N LEU A 14 1.67 1.26 8.42
CA LEU A 14 1.41 2.34 9.36
C LEU A 14 -0.09 2.65 9.52
N GLY A 15 -0.97 1.95 8.79
CA GLY A 15 -2.41 2.24 8.77
C GLY A 15 -2.72 3.65 8.26
N LEU A 16 -1.93 4.16 7.31
CA LEU A 16 -2.06 5.50 6.75
C LEU A 16 -2.57 5.45 5.31
N THR A 17 -3.16 6.55 4.85
CA THR A 17 -3.36 6.75 3.42
C THR A 17 -2.02 7.05 2.74
N LYS A 18 -1.90 6.75 1.44
CA LYS A 18 -0.70 7.08 0.64
C LYS A 18 -0.35 8.57 0.71
N GLN A 19 -1.35 9.44 0.71
CA GLN A 19 -1.18 10.89 0.80
C GLN A 19 -0.64 11.31 2.17
N GLU A 20 -1.17 10.75 3.26
CA GLU A 20 -0.73 11.09 4.61
C GLU A 20 0.68 10.58 4.89
N LEU A 21 1.04 9.39 4.38
CA LEU A 21 2.41 8.90 4.42
C LEU A 21 3.37 9.88 3.72
N ALA A 22 3.05 10.28 2.48
CA ALA A 22 3.88 11.21 1.72
C ALA A 22 4.07 12.55 2.45
N ARG A 23 2.98 13.08 3.05
CA ARG A 23 3.03 14.31 3.85
C ARG A 23 3.96 14.17 5.05
N ARG A 24 3.86 13.09 5.83
CA ARG A 24 4.68 12.88 7.03
C ARG A 24 6.15 12.65 6.70
N VAL A 25 6.46 11.97 5.60
CA VAL A 25 7.83 11.82 5.09
C VAL A 25 8.39 13.18 4.67
N ALA A 26 7.62 13.99 3.94
CA ALA A 26 8.04 15.33 3.53
C ALA A 26 8.27 16.28 4.72
N LEU A 27 7.48 16.14 5.79
CA LEU A 27 7.62 16.90 7.03
C LEU A 27 8.75 16.36 7.94
N GLY A 28 9.41 15.26 7.59
CA GLY A 28 10.45 14.64 8.42
C GLY A 28 9.94 13.95 9.69
N LEU A 29 8.63 13.77 9.82
CA LEU A 29 7.99 13.08 10.94
C LEU A 29 8.18 11.56 10.88
N ILE A 30 8.52 11.04 9.70
CA ILE A 30 8.84 9.64 9.46
C ILE A 30 10.24 9.57 8.86
N ASN A 31 11.13 8.81 9.50
CA ASN A 31 12.44 8.52 8.95
C ASN A 31 12.31 7.38 7.90
N PRO A 32 12.67 7.64 6.63
CA PRO A 32 12.58 6.65 5.55
C PRO A 32 13.41 5.38 5.81
N GLU A 33 14.58 5.51 6.44
CA GLU A 33 15.50 4.38 6.68
C GLU A 33 14.94 3.42 7.74
N ILE A 34 14.38 3.98 8.82
CA ILE A 34 13.72 3.19 9.87
C ILE A 34 12.50 2.49 9.29
N LEU A 35 11.68 3.22 8.52
CA LEU A 35 10.50 2.64 7.88
C LEU A 35 10.88 1.53 6.89
N LYS A 36 11.99 1.68 6.17
CA LYS A 36 12.53 0.62 5.29
C LYS A 36 12.92 -0.63 6.07
N ALA A 37 13.65 -0.49 7.19
CA ALA A 37 14.03 -1.63 8.02
C ALA A 37 12.79 -2.37 8.57
N GLN A 38 11.77 -1.64 8.98
CA GLN A 38 10.49 -2.20 9.44
C GLN A 38 9.74 -2.90 8.30
N LEU A 39 9.73 -2.32 7.10
CA LEU A 39 9.15 -2.92 5.91
C LEU A 39 9.84 -4.23 5.54
N ASP A 40 11.18 -4.27 5.58
CA ASP A 40 11.96 -5.46 5.28
C ASP A 40 11.69 -6.58 6.29
N GLN A 41 11.52 -6.22 7.57
CA GLN A 41 11.16 -7.16 8.64
C GLN A 41 9.73 -7.71 8.49
N ASN A 42 8.79 -6.89 8.05
CA ASN A 42 7.37 -7.25 7.88
C ASN A 42 7.03 -7.64 6.43
N ALA A 43 8.02 -7.82 5.55
CA ALA A 43 7.82 -7.97 4.12
C ALA A 43 7.00 -9.21 3.72
N ARG A 44 6.94 -10.25 4.56
CA ARG A 44 6.07 -11.40 4.33
C ARG A 44 4.60 -11.07 4.56
N ASP A 45 4.28 -10.36 5.63
CA ASP A 45 2.90 -10.04 6.00
C ASP A 45 2.33 -8.94 5.10
N LEU A 46 3.14 -7.92 4.78
CA LEU A 46 2.78 -6.86 3.84
C LEU A 46 2.50 -7.36 2.41
N LYS A 47 3.23 -8.39 1.96
CA LYS A 47 2.95 -9.02 0.65
C LYS A 47 1.61 -9.73 0.65
N LEU A 48 1.23 -10.37 1.76
CA LEU A 48 -0.04 -11.05 1.90
C LEU A 48 -1.20 -10.04 1.85
N GLU A 49 -1.11 -8.95 2.62
CA GLU A 49 -2.12 -7.88 2.61
C GLU A 49 -2.25 -7.22 1.23
N ALA A 50 -1.13 -6.90 0.57
CA ALA A 50 -1.14 -6.33 -0.77
C ALA A 50 -1.77 -7.28 -1.82
N LEU A 51 -1.58 -8.59 -1.67
CA LEU A 51 -2.23 -9.58 -2.51
C LEU A 51 -3.74 -9.66 -2.23
N CYS A 52 -4.15 -9.55 -0.96
CA CYS A 52 -5.56 -9.50 -0.57
C CYS A 52 -6.27 -8.25 -1.11
N GLU A 53 -5.67 -7.06 -1.00
CA GLU A 53 -6.23 -5.83 -1.58
C GLU A 53 -6.38 -5.94 -3.09
N ARG A 54 -5.33 -6.40 -3.79
CA ARG A 54 -5.39 -6.61 -5.24
C ARG A 54 -6.43 -7.65 -5.63
N TYR A 55 -6.60 -8.70 -4.84
CA TYR A 55 -7.66 -9.69 -5.06
C TYR A 55 -9.04 -9.04 -4.89
N ILE A 56 -9.26 -8.26 -3.84
CA ILE A 56 -10.53 -7.54 -3.60
C ILE A 56 -10.82 -6.57 -4.77
N GLU A 57 -9.84 -5.80 -5.23
CA GLU A 57 -9.99 -4.89 -6.38
C GLU A 57 -10.36 -5.65 -7.67
N LEU A 58 -9.73 -6.80 -7.92
CA LEU A 58 -10.06 -7.62 -9.09
C LEU A 58 -11.46 -8.24 -8.99
N GLN A 59 -11.89 -8.63 -7.78
CA GLN A 59 -13.23 -9.21 -7.57
C GLN A 59 -14.34 -8.16 -7.49
N SER A 60 -14.05 -6.93 -7.06
CA SER A 60 -15.02 -5.84 -7.12
C SER A 60 -15.26 -5.40 -8.57
N LEU A 61 -14.24 -5.37 -9.41
CA LEU A 61 -14.38 -5.14 -10.86
C LEU A 61 -15.19 -6.23 -11.55
N SER A 62 -15.03 -7.50 -11.16
CA SER A 62 -15.74 -8.63 -11.78
C SER A 62 -17.25 -8.67 -11.47
N GLN A 63 -17.71 -7.96 -10.43
CA GLN A 63 -19.14 -7.84 -10.11
C GLN A 63 -19.85 -6.73 -10.89
N VAL A 64 -19.11 -5.72 -11.38
CA VAL A 64 -19.70 -4.59 -12.14
C VAL A 64 -20.07 -5.04 -13.56
N ASP A 65 -19.21 -5.84 -14.22
CA ASP A 65 -19.45 -6.32 -15.59
C ASP A 65 -20.64 -7.29 -15.73
N LYS A 66 -21.16 -7.85 -14.62
CA LYS A 66 -22.31 -8.77 -14.63
C LYS A 66 -23.66 -8.06 -14.55
N TYR A 67 -23.68 -6.76 -14.26
CA TYR A 67 -24.93 -6.01 -14.07
C TYR A 67 -25.43 -5.30 -15.34
N ASP A 68 -24.61 -5.19 -16.40
CA ASP A 68 -25.01 -4.54 -17.67
C ASP A 68 -25.60 -5.51 -18.72
N ALA A 69 -25.78 -6.79 -18.39
CA ALA A 69 -26.30 -7.81 -19.32
C ALA A 69 -27.76 -8.24 -19.04
N SER A 70 -28.49 -7.53 -18.20
CA SER A 70 -29.91 -7.83 -17.93
C SER A 70 -30.70 -6.56 -17.61
N GLU A 71 -31.06 -5.80 -18.64
CA GLU A 71 -32.45 -5.46 -19.06
C GLU A 71 -32.43 -4.44 -20.21
#